data_AF-A0A2G7FKD5-F1
#
_entry.id   AF-A0A2G7FKD5-F1
#
_cell.length_a   1.000
_cell.length_b   1.000
_cell.length_c   1.000
_cell.angle_alpha   90.00
_cell.angle_beta   90.00
_cell.angle_gamma   90.00
#
_symmetry.space_group_name_H-M   'P 1'
#
loop_
_entity.id
_entity.type
_entity.pdbx_description
1 polymer ?
#
loop_
_entity_poly.entity_id
_entity_poly.type
_entity_poly.pdbx_seq_one_letter_code
_entity_poly.pdbx_strand_id
1 'polypeptide(L)'
;MTDKEPYYVYKLVPSTAPVREPLPEQLPVSALDQQSGFIHLSTAFQVPNTLKLFFKDEPLVYVLRIPYDRVAENLKWENPEAPSGAFLQLYLHLYNGLKLGKDEVESIAIWFNHSGWDYALSQATPWLVY
;
A
#
# COMPACT_ATOMS: atom_id res chain seq x y z
N MET A 1 -14.46 12.59 -6.92
CA MET A 1 -13.96 11.88 -5.73
C MET A 1 -15.19 11.44 -4.97
N THR A 2 -15.33 10.16 -4.68
CA THR A 2 -16.44 9.67 -3.85
C THR A 2 -16.21 10.15 -2.42
N ASP A 3 -17.19 10.80 -1.80
CA ASP A 3 -17.15 11.23 -0.38
C ASP A 3 -17.17 10.05 0.61
N LYS A 4 -16.76 8.87 0.16
CA LYS A 4 -16.84 7.61 0.89
C LYS A 4 -15.45 7.16 1.29
N GLU A 5 -15.28 6.82 2.56
CA GLU A 5 -14.07 6.16 3.06
C GLU A 5 -13.93 4.76 2.43
N PRO A 6 -12.70 4.31 2.16
CA PRO A 6 -12.48 2.98 1.62
C PRO A 6 -12.73 1.90 2.69
N TYR A 7 -13.14 0.70 2.28
CA TYR A 7 -13.16 -0.48 3.16
C TYR A 7 -11.74 -0.93 3.51
N TYR A 8 -10.81 -0.79 2.56
CA TYR A 8 -9.44 -1.27 2.68
C TYR A 8 -8.42 -0.26 2.16
N VAL A 9 -7.25 -0.30 2.77
CA VAL A 9 -6.04 0.37 2.31
C VAL A 9 -4.94 -0.66 2.13
N TYR A 10 -3.97 -0.33 1.30
CA TYR A 10 -3.00 -1.29 0.79
C TYR A 10 -1.58 -0.80 1.00
N LYS A 11 -0.73 -1.68 1.53
CA LYS A 11 0.72 -1.49 1.55
C LYS A 11 1.37 -2.41 0.54
N LEU A 12 2.23 -1.86 -0.31
CA LEU A 12 3.06 -2.62 -1.22
C LEU A 12 4.47 -2.77 -0.62
N VAL A 13 4.99 -3.99 -0.65
CA VAL A 13 6.30 -4.35 -0.11
C VAL A 13 7.12 -5.02 -1.22
N PRO A 14 8.37 -4.57 -1.47
CA PRO A 14 9.19 -5.13 -2.55
C PRO A 14 9.64 -6.56 -2.23
N SER A 15 10.10 -7.27 -3.25
CA SER A 15 10.59 -8.66 -3.11
C SER A 15 11.79 -8.78 -2.16
N THR A 16 12.55 -7.70 -1.99
CA THR A 16 13.72 -7.58 -1.11
C THR A 16 13.38 -7.57 0.39
N ALA A 17 12.10 -7.37 0.75
CA ALA A 17 11.61 -7.47 2.12
C ALA A 17 10.47 -8.51 2.22
N PRO A 18 10.79 -9.82 2.18
CA PRO A 18 9.79 -10.87 2.15
C PRO A 18 8.84 -10.83 3.35
N VAL A 19 7.53 -10.87 3.07
CA VAL A 19 6.49 -10.99 4.09
C VAL A 19 6.13 -12.47 4.24
N ARG A 20 6.15 -12.98 5.46
CA ARG A 20 5.89 -14.39 5.76
C ARG A 20 4.82 -14.51 6.83
N GLU A 21 4.00 -15.54 6.71
CA GLU A 21 3.05 -15.93 7.75
C GLU A 21 3.69 -16.93 8.73
N PRO A 22 3.31 -16.90 10.04
CA PRO A 22 2.42 -15.92 10.65
C PRO A 22 3.06 -14.53 10.70
N LEU A 23 2.24 -13.48 10.54
CA LEU A 23 2.73 -12.11 10.58
C LEU A 23 3.34 -11.79 11.96
N PRO A 24 4.47 -11.05 12.01
CA PRO A 24 4.99 -10.52 13.26
C PRO A 24 4.11 -9.38 13.78
N GLU A 25 4.38 -8.90 15.00
CA GLU A 25 3.75 -7.69 15.54
C GLU A 25 4.07 -6.44 14.73
N GLN A 26 5.26 -6.41 14.13
CA GLN A 26 5.70 -5.32 13.28
C GLN A 26 6.54 -5.89 12.14
N LEU A 27 6.13 -5.60 10.91
CA LEU A 27 6.88 -5.91 9.70
C LEU A 27 8.07 -4.95 9.55
N PRO A 28 9.14 -5.39 8.86
CA PRO A 28 10.21 -4.50 8.45
C PRO A 28 9.66 -3.30 7.68
N VAL A 29 10.10 -2.11 8.07
CA VAL A 29 9.64 -0.84 7.50
C VAL A 29 10.55 -0.45 6.35
N SER A 30 9.99 0.05 5.25
CA SER A 30 10.80 0.49 4.10
C SER A 30 11.69 1.69 4.48
N ALA A 31 12.82 1.86 3.79
CA ALA A 31 13.70 3.01 4.01
C ALA A 31 12.96 4.35 3.78
N LEU A 32 12.04 4.40 2.82
CA LEU A 32 11.22 5.57 2.54
C LEU A 32 10.26 5.90 3.69
N ASP A 33 9.60 4.89 4.26
CA ASP A 33 8.71 5.08 5.41
C ASP A 33 9.50 5.50 6.67
N GLN A 34 10.70 4.93 6.87
CA GLN A 34 11.60 5.34 7.95
C GLN A 34 12.05 6.80 7.81
N GLN A 35 12.41 7.22 6.60
CA GLN A 35 12.86 8.58 6.32
C GLN A 35 11.74 9.62 6.48
N SER A 36 10.53 9.28 6.05
CA SER A 36 9.37 10.17 6.10
C SER A 36 8.69 10.19 7.47
N GLY A 37 8.88 9.16 8.29
CA GLY A 37 8.28 9.03 9.61
C GLY A 37 6.82 8.55 9.60
N PHE A 38 6.32 8.08 8.46
CA PHE A 38 4.98 7.49 8.31
C PHE A 38 4.99 6.34 7.30
N ILE A 39 3.98 5.48 7.35
CA ILE A 39 3.83 4.40 6.37
C ILE A 39 3.01 4.91 5.18
N HIS A 40 3.58 4.84 3.98
CA HIS A 40 2.89 5.14 2.73
C HIS A 40 1.90 4.02 2.40
N LEU A 41 0.63 4.37 2.23
CA LEU A 41 -0.45 3.47 1.83
C LEU A 41 -1.08 3.94 0.52
N SER A 42 -1.78 3.01 -0.13
CA SER A 42 -2.55 3.25 -1.35
C SER A 42 -3.99 2.81 -1.14
N THR A 43 -4.95 3.54 -1.70
CA THR A 43 -6.30 3.03 -1.94
C THR A 43 -6.29 1.99 -3.06
N ALA A 44 -7.37 1.22 -3.21
CA ALA A 44 -7.53 0.29 -4.33
C ALA A 44 -7.28 0.94 -5.70
N PHE A 45 -7.73 2.18 -5.90
CA PHE A 45 -7.53 2.92 -7.16
C PHE A 45 -6.10 3.42 -7.38
N GLN A 46 -5.31 3.56 -6.31
CA GLN A 46 -3.91 4.01 -6.39
C GLN A 46 -2.94 2.85 -6.63
N VAL A 47 -3.26 1.64 -6.18
CA VAL A 47 -2.39 0.45 -6.30
C VAL A 47 -1.80 0.28 -7.72
N PRO A 48 -2.56 0.37 -8.83
CA PRO A 48 -2.00 0.23 -10.17
C PRO A 48 -0.90 1.25 -10.49
N ASN A 49 -1.11 2.52 -10.10
CA ASN A 49 -0.14 3.58 -10.35
C ASN A 49 1.08 3.45 -9.44
N THR A 50 0.88 3.08 -8.17
CA THR A 50 1.97 2.80 -7.23
C THR A 50 2.88 1.69 -7.74
N LEU A 51 2.32 0.58 -8.25
CA LEU A 51 3.07 -0.50 -8.88
C LEU A 51 3.91 -0.02 -10.06
N LYS A 52 3.29 0.76 -10.96
CA LYS A 52 3.94 1.26 -12.17
C LYS A 52 5.08 2.23 -11.88
N LEU A 53 4.96 3.08 -10.86
CA LEU A 53 5.94 4.12 -10.54
C LEU A 53 7.08 3.60 -9.68
N PHE A 54 6.79 2.78 -8.66
CA PHE A 54 7.77 2.42 -7.62
C PHE A 54 8.22 0.96 -7.67
N PHE A 55 7.47 0.09 -8.34
CA PHE A 55 7.74 -1.36 -8.38
C PHE A 55 7.86 -1.88 -9.82
N LYS A 56 8.14 -1.01 -10.80
CA LYS A 56 8.17 -1.38 -12.22
C LYS A 56 9.11 -2.56 -12.51
N ASP A 57 10.30 -2.53 -11.90
CA ASP A 57 11.39 -3.49 -12.17
C ASP A 57 11.46 -4.60 -11.10
N GLU A 58 10.54 -4.61 -10.13
CA GLU A 58 10.46 -5.65 -9.12
C GLU A 58 9.86 -6.93 -9.73
N PRO A 59 10.46 -8.12 -9.52
CA PRO A 59 9.97 -9.38 -10.07
C PRO A 59 8.67 -9.84 -9.39
N LEU A 60 8.46 -9.44 -8.14
CA LEU A 60 7.26 -9.70 -7.37
C LEU A 60 7.08 -8.62 -6.31
N VAL A 61 5.85 -8.50 -5.82
CA VAL A 61 5.51 -7.65 -4.67
C VAL A 61 4.58 -8.39 -3.73
N TYR A 62 4.69 -8.09 -2.44
CA TYR A 62 3.68 -8.45 -1.45
C TYR A 62 2.72 -7.27 -1.31
N VAL A 63 1.43 -7.54 -1.38
CA VAL A 63 0.38 -6.55 -1.17
C VAL A 63 -0.37 -6.89 0.10
N LEU A 64 -0.26 -6.03 1.10
CA LEU A 64 -0.94 -6.17 2.38
C LEU A 64 -2.28 -5.46 2.30
N ARG A 65 -3.37 -6.18 2.57
CA ARG A 65 -4.71 -5.59 2.70
C ARG A 65 -5.00 -5.31 4.17
N ILE A 66 -5.32 -4.06 4.44
CA ILE A 66 -5.51 -3.52 5.78
C ILE A 66 -6.93 -2.95 5.84
N PRO A 67 -7.82 -3.48 6.69
CA PRO A 67 -9.12 -2.87 6.95
C PRO A 67 -8.94 -1.41 7.38
N TYR A 68 -9.66 -0.50 6.74
CA TYR A 68 -9.51 0.93 6.97
C TYR A 68 -9.79 1.31 8.43
N ASP A 69 -10.84 0.74 9.00
CA ASP A 69 -11.27 0.96 10.39
C ASP A 69 -10.19 0.67 11.44
N ARG A 70 -9.33 -0.33 11.20
CA ARG A 70 -8.22 -0.68 12.11
C ARG A 70 -7.15 0.41 12.23
N VAL A 71 -7.05 1.29 11.23
CA VAL A 71 -5.97 2.29 11.15
C VAL A 71 -6.49 3.72 11.01
N ALA A 72 -7.79 3.92 10.82
CA ALA A 72 -8.44 5.20 10.48
C ALA A 72 -8.03 6.35 11.41
N GLU A 73 -7.95 6.12 12.72
CA GLU A 73 -7.59 7.15 13.71
C GLU A 73 -6.20 7.78 13.48
N ASN A 74 -5.30 7.06 12.81
CA ASN A 74 -3.93 7.48 12.56
C ASN A 74 -3.66 7.76 11.07
N LEU A 75 -4.69 7.75 10.23
CA LEU A 75 -4.57 8.04 8.81
C LEU A 75 -4.70 9.53 8.52
N LYS A 76 -3.86 10.00 7.59
CA LYS A 76 -3.98 11.33 7.00
C LYS A 76 -3.97 11.23 5.48
N TRP A 77 -4.83 12.02 4.85
CA TRP A 77 -4.83 12.23 3.41
C TRP A 77 -3.96 13.43 3.10
N GLU A 78 -2.82 13.19 2.46
CA GLU A 78 -1.82 14.23 2.21
C GLU A 78 -1.39 14.24 0.75
N ASN A 79 -1.07 15.43 0.25
CA ASN A 79 -0.57 15.58 -1.11
C ASN A 79 0.93 15.21 -1.11
N PRO A 80 1.41 14.36 -2.02
CA PRO A 80 2.86 14.26 -2.24
C PRO A 80 3.39 15.65 -2.58
N GLU A 81 4.50 16.06 -1.98
CA GLU A 81 5.18 17.33 -2.30
C GLU A 81 5.65 17.30 -3.77
N ALA A 82 4.76 17.61 -4.70
CA ALA A 82 5.06 17.73 -6.11
C ALA A 82 5.07 19.22 -6.50
N PRO A 83 6.08 19.67 -7.29
CA PRO A 83 6.03 20.99 -7.90
C PRO A 83 4.79 21.08 -8.78
N SER A 84 4.07 22.20 -8.66
CA SER A 84 2.77 22.49 -9.27
C SER A 84 2.51 21.80 -10.62
N GLY A 85 1.49 20.94 -10.69
CA GLY A 85 0.88 20.53 -11.96
C GLY A 85 0.54 19.05 -12.14
N ALA A 86 1.02 18.14 -11.28
CA ALA A 86 0.56 16.75 -11.30
C ALA A 86 -0.74 16.60 -10.49
N PHE A 87 -1.72 15.94 -11.08
CA PHE A 87 -3.09 15.79 -10.57
C PHE A 87 -3.13 15.48 -9.06
N LEU A 88 -3.99 16.24 -8.37
CA LEU A 88 -4.34 16.27 -6.95
C LEU A 88 -4.85 14.92 -6.41
N GLN A 89 -4.02 13.87 -6.42
CA GLN A 89 -4.38 12.62 -5.75
C GLN A 89 -3.70 12.58 -4.38
N LEU A 90 -4.50 12.77 -3.34
CA LEU A 90 -4.05 12.61 -1.96
C LEU A 90 -3.69 11.14 -1.72
N TYR A 91 -2.53 10.89 -1.12
CA TYR A 91 -2.13 9.56 -0.65
C TYR A 91 -2.45 9.44 0.84
N LEU A 92 -2.64 8.19 1.27
CA LEU A 92 -2.89 7.87 2.66
C LEU A 92 -1.57 7.60 3.36
N HIS A 93 -1.31 8.33 4.43
CA HIS A 93 -0.15 8.16 5.29
C HIS A 93 -0.60 7.73 6.68
N LEU A 94 0.03 6.68 7.20
CA LEU A 94 -0.28 6.10 8.51
C LEU A 94 0.76 6.53 9.55
N TYR A 95 0.30 7.26 10.57
CA TYR A 95 1.10 7.83 11.64
C TYR A 95 0.95 7.05 12.95
N ASN A 96 1.39 5.80 12.98
CA ASN A 96 1.23 4.92 14.14
C ASN A 96 2.56 4.39 14.71
N GLY A 97 3.63 5.17 14.59
CA GLY A 97 4.97 4.75 15.02
C GLY A 97 5.58 3.67 14.11
N LEU A 98 5.19 3.65 12.83
CA LEU A 98 5.65 2.68 11.83
C LEU A 98 5.34 1.22 12.19
N LYS A 99 4.25 0.99 12.95
CA LYS A 99 3.80 -0.34 13.34
C LYS A 99 2.81 -0.89 12.31
N LEU A 100 3.16 -1.95 11.62
CA LEU A 100 2.21 -2.65 10.75
C LEU A 100 2.52 -4.15 10.79
N GLY A 101 1.60 -4.95 11.31
CA GLY A 101 1.81 -6.39 11.47
C GLY A 101 0.52 -7.16 11.63
N LYS A 102 0.57 -8.21 12.45
CA LYS A 102 -0.51 -9.19 12.64
C LYS A 102 -1.85 -8.58 13.11
N ASP A 103 -1.81 -7.42 13.78
CA ASP A 103 -2.99 -6.79 14.36
C ASP A 103 -3.71 -5.94 13.31
N GLU A 104 -2.95 -5.26 12.43
CA GLU A 104 -3.51 -4.35 11.43
C GLU A 104 -3.82 -5.08 10.11
N VAL A 105 -2.93 -5.95 9.64
CA VAL A 105 -3.05 -6.63 8.33
C VAL A 105 -4.07 -7.77 8.40
N GLU A 106 -5.00 -7.80 7.46
CA GLU A 106 -6.01 -8.87 7.36
C GLU A 106 -5.57 -10.01 6.44
N SER A 107 -4.99 -9.68 5.29
CA SER A 107 -4.54 -10.67 4.32
C SER A 107 -3.41 -10.15 3.44
N ILE A 108 -2.70 -11.08 2.80
CA ILE A 108 -1.56 -10.80 1.94
C ILE A 108 -1.80 -11.44 0.59
N ALA A 109 -1.50 -10.72 -0.49
CA ALA A 109 -1.38 -11.29 -1.82
C ALA A 109 0.07 -11.19 -2.30
N ILE A 110 0.51 -12.19 -3.07
CA ILE A 110 1.82 -12.17 -3.74
C ILE A 110 1.55 -12.03 -5.23
N TRP A 111 2.03 -10.93 -5.82
CA TRP A 111 1.85 -10.65 -7.24
C TRP A 111 3.18 -10.74 -7.97
N PHE A 112 3.17 -11.43 -9.09
CA PHE A 112 4.35 -11.61 -9.95
C PHE A 112 4.30 -10.65 -11.13
N ASN A 113 5.45 -10.08 -11.45
CA ASN A 113 5.62 -9.18 -12.59
C ASN A 113 5.89 -10.02 -13.85
N HIS A 114 4.93 -10.02 -14.77
CA HIS A 114 5.01 -10.76 -16.03
C HIS A 114 5.19 -9.77 -17.19
N SER A 115 6.32 -9.06 -17.20
CA SER A 115 6.59 -7.95 -18.13
C SER A 115 5.62 -6.77 -17.99
N GLY A 116 5.16 -6.55 -16.76
CA GLY A 116 4.14 -5.58 -16.39
C GLY A 116 3.23 -6.12 -15.29
N TRP A 117 2.41 -5.23 -14.75
CA TRP A 117 1.48 -5.54 -13.65
C TRP A 117 0.06 -5.84 -14.10
N ASP A 118 -0.25 -5.70 -15.40
CA ASP A 118 -1.61 -5.84 -15.94
C ASP A 118 -2.21 -7.21 -15.68
N TYR A 119 -1.42 -8.28 -15.82
CA TYR A 119 -1.87 -9.65 -15.53
C TYR A 119 -2.29 -9.80 -14.07
N ALA A 120 -1.43 -9.40 -13.11
CA ALA A 120 -1.74 -9.46 -11.70
C ALA A 120 -2.97 -8.60 -11.34
N LEU A 121 -3.05 -7.39 -11.88
CA LEU A 121 -4.17 -6.46 -11.67
C LEU A 121 -5.50 -7.01 -12.20
N SER A 122 -5.49 -7.75 -13.32
CA SER A 122 -6.70 -8.38 -13.88
C SER A 122 -7.30 -9.45 -12.96
N GLN A 123 -6.46 -10.09 -12.14
CA GLN A 123 -6.89 -11.09 -11.16
C GLN A 123 -7.21 -10.47 -9.79
N ALA A 124 -6.80 -9.22 -9.57
CA ALA A 124 -6.89 -8.54 -8.29
C ALA A 124 -8.25 -7.85 -8.05
N THR A 125 -9.08 -7.62 -9.07
CA THR A 125 -10.36 -6.88 -8.95
C THR A 125 -11.34 -7.40 -7.89
N PRO A 126 -11.50 -8.71 -7.62
CA PRO A 126 -12.34 -9.16 -6.49
C PRO A 126 -11.71 -8.88 -5.11
N TRP A 127 -10.42 -8.53 -5.04
CA TRP A 127 -9.67 -8.36 -3.79
C TRP A 127 -9.26 -6.89 -3.52
N LEU A 128 -9.03 -6.09 -4.57
CA LEU A 128 -8.87 -4.65 -4.54
C LEU A 128 -10.24 -3.98 -4.48
N VAL A 129 -10.68 -3.67 -3.26
CA VAL A 129 -12.00 -3.12 -2.95
C VAL A 129 -11.83 -1.72 -2.37
N TYR A 130 -12.65 -0.80 -2.86
CA TYR A 130 -12.80 0.54 -2.28
C TYR A 130 -14.10 0.61 -1.49
#